data_AF-A0A2A4YQT5-F1
#
_entry.id   AF-A0A2A4YQT5-F1
#
_cell.length_a   1.000
_cell.length_b   1.000
_cell.length_c   1.000
_cell.angle_alpha   90.00
_cell.angle_beta   90.00
_cell.angle_gamma   90.00
#
_symmetry.space_group_name_H-M   'P 1'
#
loop_
_entity.id
_entity.type
_entity.pdbx_description
1 polymer ?
#
loop_
_entity_poly.entity_id
_entity_poly.type
_entity_poly.pdbx_seq_one_letter_code
_entity_poly.pdbx_strand_id
1 'polypeptide(L)'
;MADKKAKKPEAAPADAPKQKVNIDGNDYDLDTLSDGAKNQLVNLQLVDQKIAALQQDIAIMQTARNAYANALVGDLPFKSDKLPT
;
A
#
# COMPACT_ATOMS: atom_id res chain seq x y z
N MET A 1 43.40 -18.73 -34.85
CA MET A 1 43.60 -17.73 -33.78
C MET A 1 42.30 -16.96 -33.68
N ALA A 2 41.33 -17.49 -32.93
CA ALA A 2 41.07 -17.13 -31.54
C ALA A 2 40.55 -15.68 -31.43
N ASP A 3 39.22 -15.60 -31.38
CA ASP A 3 38.43 -14.58 -30.72
C ASP A 3 39.17 -13.95 -29.54
N LYS A 4 39.20 -12.60 -29.47
CA LYS A 4 38.95 -11.91 -28.20
C LYS A 4 38.82 -10.39 -28.33
N LYS A 5 37.76 -9.94 -27.67
CA LYS A 5 37.51 -8.62 -27.08
C LYS A 5 36.99 -7.53 -28.02
N ALA A 6 35.70 -7.69 -28.32
CA ALA A 6 34.77 -6.58 -28.18
C ALA A 6 34.99 -5.86 -26.84
N LYS A 7 35.43 -4.60 -26.90
CA LYS A 7 35.37 -3.66 -25.78
C LYS A 7 34.19 -2.74 -26.05
N LYS A 8 33.04 -3.05 -25.45
CA LYS A 8 32.06 -2.03 -25.05
C LYS A 8 32.64 -1.39 -23.77
N PRO A 9 32.68 -0.05 -23.65
CA PRO A 9 31.48 0.73 -23.41
C PRO A 9 31.46 2.05 -24.18
N GLU A 10 30.62 2.12 -25.20
CA GLU A 10 30.06 3.41 -25.62
C GLU A 10 28.79 3.62 -24.79
N ALA A 11 28.88 4.59 -23.90
CA ALA A 11 27.78 5.06 -23.08
C ALA A 11 26.66 5.54 -24.01
N ALA A 12 25.49 4.92 -23.90
CA ALA A 12 24.27 5.46 -24.48
C ALA A 12 23.93 6.80 -23.79
N PRO A 13 23.38 7.78 -24.52
CA PRO A 13 23.23 9.15 -24.03
C PRO A 13 22.29 9.20 -22.82
N ALA A 14 22.76 9.89 -21.78
CA ALA A 14 22.05 10.16 -20.56
C ALA A 14 21.28 11.47 -20.71
N ASP A 15 20.01 11.43 -21.16
CA ASP A 15 19.03 12.51 -20.86
C ASP A 15 17.59 12.12 -21.29
N ALA A 16 17.04 11.08 -20.65
CA ALA A 16 15.59 10.86 -20.64
C ALA A 16 15.15 10.71 -19.18
N PRO A 17 14.02 11.31 -18.75
CA PRO A 17 13.53 11.15 -17.40
C PRO A 17 13.10 9.69 -17.20
N LYS A 18 14.01 8.88 -16.66
CA LYS A 18 13.73 7.50 -16.32
C LYS A 18 12.74 7.48 -15.17
N GLN A 19 11.54 6.97 -15.41
CA GLN A 19 10.58 6.75 -14.33
C GLN A 19 11.15 5.68 -13.41
N LYS A 20 11.46 6.04 -12.18
CA LYS A 20 11.93 5.11 -11.15
C LYS A 20 10.78 4.68 -10.27
N VAL A 21 10.70 3.39 -9.99
CA VAL A 21 9.73 2.82 -9.06
C VAL A 21 10.46 2.14 -7.93
N ASN A 22 10.06 2.44 -6.71
CA ASN A 22 10.55 1.75 -5.54
C ASN A 22 9.70 0.49 -5.32
N ILE A 23 10.33 -0.67 -5.37
CA ILE A 23 9.70 -1.97 -5.15
C ILE A 23 10.50 -2.64 -4.03
N ASP A 24 9.84 -2.92 -2.90
CA ASP A 24 10.45 -3.51 -1.70
C ASP A 24 11.70 -2.76 -1.19
N GLY A 25 11.69 -1.43 -1.27
CA GLY A 25 12.80 -0.59 -0.82
C GLY A 25 13.95 -0.44 -1.82
N ASN A 26 13.86 -1.07 -3.00
CA ASN A 26 14.85 -0.95 -4.06
C ASN A 26 14.31 -0.10 -5.22
N ASP A 27 15.11 0.82 -5.72
CA ASP A 27 14.76 1.64 -6.88
C ASP A 27 15.08 0.91 -8.17
N TYR A 28 14.05 0.71 -9.00
CA TYR A 28 14.17 0.13 -10.34
C TYR A 28 13.79 1.16 -11.40
N ASP A 29 14.58 1.20 -12.47
CA ASP A 29 14.19 1.94 -13.68
C ASP A 29 13.01 1.18 -14.32
N LEU A 30 11.86 1.83 -14.45
CA LEU A 30 10.62 1.22 -14.96
C LEU A 30 10.79 0.67 -16.39
N ASP A 31 11.63 1.31 -17.20
CA ASP A 31 11.98 0.86 -18.56
C ASP A 31 12.77 -0.45 -18.59
N THR A 32 13.42 -0.82 -17.47
CA THR A 32 14.21 -2.05 -17.36
C THR A 32 13.37 -3.25 -16.90
N LEU A 33 12.13 -3.01 -16.45
CA LEU A 33 11.20 -4.05 -16.04
C LEU A 33 10.62 -4.79 -17.23
N SER A 34 10.41 -6.10 -17.08
CA SER A 34 9.66 -6.89 -18.06
C SER A 34 8.18 -6.45 -18.12
N ASP A 35 7.52 -6.71 -19.24
CA ASP A 35 6.09 -6.41 -19.37
C ASP A 35 5.23 -7.13 -18.33
N GLY A 36 5.63 -8.36 -17.96
CA GLY A 36 5.02 -9.10 -16.85
C GLY A 36 5.18 -8.35 -15.51
N ALA A 37 6.37 -7.85 -15.21
CA ALA A 37 6.62 -7.10 -13.97
C ALA A 37 5.84 -5.78 -13.93
N LYS A 38 5.76 -5.04 -15.05
CA LYS A 38 4.95 -3.81 -15.17
C LYS A 38 3.47 -4.09 -14.91
N ASN A 39 2.92 -5.18 -15.48
CA ASN A 39 1.53 -5.57 -15.23
C ASN A 39 1.28 -5.91 -13.76
N GLN A 40 2.20 -6.64 -13.11
CA GLN A 40 2.07 -6.94 -11.68
C GLN A 40 2.17 -5.68 -10.82
N LEU A 41 3.03 -4.73 -11.17
CA LEU A 41 3.12 -3.45 -10.48
C LEU A 41 1.80 -2.67 -10.53
N VAL A 42 1.16 -2.62 -11.70
CA VAL A 42 -0.16 -1.97 -11.85
C VAL A 42 -1.22 -2.66 -11.00
N ASN A 43 -1.24 -4.01 -11.01
CA ASN A 43 -2.17 -4.78 -10.20
C ASN A 43 -1.95 -4.52 -8.69
N LEU A 44 -0.70 -4.47 -8.24
CA LEU A 44 -0.34 -4.18 -6.86
C LEU A 44 -0.85 -2.80 -6.45
N GLN A 45 -0.54 -1.76 -7.24
CA GLN A 45 -1.01 -0.39 -7.00
C GLN A 45 -2.53 -0.28 -6.94
N LEU A 46 -3.25 -1.05 -7.76
CA LEU A 46 -4.70 -1.11 -7.72
C LEU A 46 -5.22 -1.76 -6.43
N VAL A 47 -4.59 -2.85 -6.00
CA VAL A 47 -4.95 -3.54 -4.75
C VAL A 47 -4.66 -2.64 -3.55
N ASP A 48 -3.52 -1.95 -3.53
CA ASP A 48 -3.15 -1.01 -2.46
C ASP A 48 -4.16 0.13 -2.33
N GLN A 49 -4.61 0.70 -3.45
CA GLN A 49 -5.68 1.72 -3.44
C GLN A 49 -6.99 1.18 -2.85
N LYS A 50 -7.35 -0.06 -3.18
CA LYS A 50 -8.55 -0.71 -2.62
C LYS A 50 -8.40 -0.96 -1.12
N ILE A 51 -7.22 -1.39 -0.67
CA ILE A 51 -6.93 -1.59 0.76
C ILE A 51 -7.07 -0.26 1.50
N ALA A 52 -6.51 0.83 0.97
CA ALA A 52 -6.63 2.15 1.58
C ALA A 52 -8.10 2.60 1.70
N ALA A 53 -8.91 2.39 0.64
CA ALA A 53 -10.34 2.68 0.68
C ALA A 53 -11.08 1.85 1.75
N LEU A 54 -10.82 0.54 1.83
CA LEU A 54 -11.41 -0.32 2.85
C LEU A 54 -11.00 0.09 4.27
N GLN A 55 -9.76 0.53 4.48
CA GLN A 55 -9.31 1.06 5.77
C GLN A 55 -10.06 2.33 6.17
N GLN A 56 -10.36 3.20 5.21
CA GLN A 56 -11.20 4.37 5.44
C GLN A 56 -12.61 3.96 5.87
N ASP A 57 -13.23 3.00 5.18
CA ASP A 57 -14.55 2.49 5.55
C ASP A 57 -14.55 1.87 6.96
N ILE A 58 -13.51 1.09 7.28
CA ILE A 58 -13.33 0.52 8.62
C ILE A 58 -13.29 1.62 9.69
N ALA A 59 -12.56 2.72 9.46
CA ALA A 59 -12.48 3.82 10.41
C ALA A 59 -13.86 4.49 10.65
N ILE A 60 -14.65 4.66 9.58
CA ILE A 60 -16.03 5.17 9.67
C ILE A 60 -16.88 4.20 10.50
N MET A 61 -16.81 2.90 10.20
CA MET A 61 -17.58 1.87 10.91
C MET A 61 -17.19 1.76 12.39
N GLN A 62 -15.91 1.90 12.73
CA GLN A 62 -15.44 1.93 14.11
C GLN A 62 -16.01 3.12 14.87
N THR A 63 -16.06 4.30 14.25
CA THR A 63 -16.68 5.49 14.84
C THR A 63 -18.16 5.27 15.11
N ALA A 64 -18.91 4.75 14.14
CA ALA A 64 -20.33 4.43 14.30
C ALA A 64 -20.56 3.39 15.42
N ARG A 65 -19.75 2.32 15.45
CA ARG A 65 -19.80 1.30 16.51
C ARG A 65 -19.63 1.91 17.90
N ASN A 66 -18.65 2.80 18.07
CA ASN A 66 -18.39 3.45 19.36
C ASN A 66 -19.56 4.36 19.77
N ALA A 67 -20.13 5.11 18.82
CA ALA A 67 -21.32 5.92 19.07
C ALA A 67 -22.51 5.07 19.54
N TYR A 68 -22.77 3.95 18.85
CA TYR A 68 -23.86 3.04 19.23
C TYR A 68 -23.61 2.33 20.56
N ALA A 69 -22.36 1.96 20.86
CA ALA A 69 -22.02 1.39 22.15
C ALA A 69 -22.29 2.38 23.30
N ASN A 70 -21.94 3.65 23.12
CA ASN A 70 -22.20 4.70 24.10
C ASN A 70 -23.71 4.95 24.28
N ALA A 71 -24.47 5.00 23.19
CA ALA A 71 -25.93 5.12 23.24
C ALA A 71 -26.56 3.96 24.01
N LEU A 72 -26.14 2.73 23.70
CA LEU A 72 -26.63 1.52 24.39
C LEU A 72 -26.39 1.59 25.90
N VAL A 73 -25.21 2.03 26.35
CA VAL A 73 -24.93 2.18 27.80
C VAL A 73 -25.92 3.12 28.49
N GLY A 74 -26.38 4.17 27.81
CA GLY A 74 -27.41 5.09 28.32
C GLY A 74 -28.80 4.46 28.41
N ASP A 75 -29.11 3.52 27.51
CA ASP A 75 -30.40 2.82 27.44
C ASP A 75 -30.47 1.57 28.33
N LEU A 76 -29.32 1.09 28.84
CA LEU A 76 -29.29 -0.05 29.74
C LEU A 76 -29.96 0.32 31.08
N PRO A 77 -30.81 -0.56 31.64
CA PRO A 77 -31.31 -0.36 32.99
C PRO A 77 -30.11 -0.30 33.92
N PHE A 78 -30.01 0.79 34.69
CA PHE A 78 -28.99 0.98 35.72
C PHE A 78 -28.79 -0.35 36.46
N LYS A 79 -27.55 -0.84 36.58
CA LYS A 79 -27.23 -1.80 37.65
C LYS A 79 -27.34 -1.05 38.97
N SER A 80 -28.57 -0.80 39.39
CA SER A 80 -28.97 -0.42 40.74
C SER A 80 -28.87 -1.65 41.64
N ASP A 81 -27.71 -2.30 41.68
CA ASP A 81 -27.40 -3.23 42.75
C ASP A 81 -26.40 -2.53 43.66
N LYS A 82 -26.94 -2.07 44.79
CA LYS A 82 -26.24 -1.47 45.91
C LYS A 82 -24.94 -2.24 46.22
N LEU A 83 -23.82 -1.54 46.34
CA LEU A 83 -22.80 -1.94 47.31
C LEU A 83 -23.12 -1.27 48.65
N PRO A 84 -23.09 -2.00 49.78
CA PRO A 84 -23.37 -1.45 51.10
C PRO A 84 -22.27 -0.47 51.54
N THR A 85 -22.70 0.55 52.28
CA THR A 85 -21.90 1.52 53.04
C THR A 85 -20.79 0.92 53.86
#